data_AF-A0AAQ3EU88-F1
#
_entry.id   AF-A0AAQ3EU88-F1
#
_cell.length_a   1.000
_cell.length_b   1.000
_cell.length_c   1.000
_cell.angle_alpha   90.00
_cell.angle_beta   90.00
_cell.angle_gamma   90.00
#
_symmetry.space_group_name_H-M   'P 1'
#
loop_
_entity.id
_entity.type
_entity.pdbx_description
1 polymer ?
#
loop_
_entity_poly.entity_id
_entity_poly.type
_entity_poly.pdbx_seq_one_letter_code
_entity_poly.pdbx_strand_id
1 'polypeptide(L)'
;MRVTKNYTTDGGDRTVIGGILDIDGGTVMKDGQEISLGGGNQTEMGAGSVTHEMLQDKSVRSNNIGTGSVMEEHLNSAITQRLSSLENRLKALETAKTEPAATE
;
A
#
# COMPACT_ATOMS: atom_id res chain seq x y z
N MET A 1 18.94 0.05 38.68
CA MET A 1 18.01 1.20 38.71
C MET A 1 18.23 2.00 37.43
N ARG A 2 17.31 1.94 36.45
CA ARG A 2 17.37 2.83 35.28
C ARG A 2 16.73 4.16 35.68
N VAL A 3 17.48 5.25 35.57
CA VAL A 3 16.99 6.59 35.88
C VAL A 3 16.64 7.25 34.55
N THR A 4 15.34 7.43 34.29
CA THR A 4 14.88 8.24 33.15
C THR A 4 15.07 9.71 33.54
N LYS A 5 15.88 10.44 32.77
CA LYS A 5 16.03 11.89 32.93
C LYS A 5 15.08 12.56 31.95
N ASN A 6 14.04 13.20 32.47
CA ASN A 6 13.16 14.05 31.67
C ASN A 6 13.86 15.38 31.43
N TYR A 7 13.86 15.84 30.19
CA TYR A 7 14.51 17.09 29.80
C TYR A 7 13.46 18.02 29.18
N THR A 8 13.25 19.19 29.79
CA THR A 8 12.49 20.28 29.17
C THR A 8 13.46 21.13 28.36
N THR A 9 13.05 21.57 27.17
CA THR A 9 13.82 22.54 26.35
C THR A 9 12.90 23.54 25.68
N ASP A 10 13.31 24.80 25.72
CA ASP A 10 12.83 25.91 24.92
C ASP A 10 13.83 26.20 23.79
N GLY A 11 13.83 25.38 22.74
CA GLY A 11 14.44 25.74 21.45
C GLY A 11 15.93 25.39 21.24
N GLY A 12 16.43 24.29 21.79
CA GLY A 12 17.78 23.78 21.53
C GLY A 12 17.80 22.30 21.11
N ASP A 13 18.87 21.90 20.41
CA ASP A 13 19.03 20.52 19.91
C ASP A 13 19.20 19.51 21.06
N ARG A 14 18.50 18.37 20.95
CA ARG A 14 18.64 17.23 21.85
C ARG A 14 19.05 15.99 21.07
N THR A 15 20.07 15.29 21.55
CA THR A 15 20.49 13.99 21.01
C THR A 15 20.21 12.90 22.05
N VAL A 16 19.45 11.88 21.68
CA VAL A 16 19.24 10.67 22.48
C VAL A 16 20.22 9.59 22.01
N ILE A 17 21.21 9.24 22.84
CA ILE A 17 22.19 8.20 22.55
C ILE A 17 21.88 6.99 23.44
N GLY A 18 21.11 6.06 22.90
CA GLY A 18 20.58 4.90 23.62
C GLY A 18 19.35 5.24 24.49
N GLY A 19 18.39 4.31 24.57
CA GLY A 19 17.13 4.48 25.29
C GLY A 19 15.92 4.67 24.36
N ILE A 20 14.81 5.16 24.92
CA ILE A 20 13.56 5.44 24.22
C ILE A 20 13.35 6.97 24.24
N LEU A 21 13.05 7.55 23.09
CA LEU A 21 12.54 8.92 22.98
C LEU A 21 11.01 8.84 23.00
N ASP A 22 10.40 9.46 24.01
CA ASP A 22 8.95 9.59 24.14
C ASP A 22 8.56 11.04 23.86
N ILE A 23 7.53 11.25 23.05
CA ILE A 23 7.10 12.56 22.55
C ILE A 23 5.63 12.71 22.90
N ASP A 24 5.35 13.46 23.97
CA ASP A 24 3.99 13.73 24.46
C ASP A 24 3.40 14.97 23.76
N GLY A 25 3.27 14.89 22.44
CA GLY A 25 2.68 15.93 21.58
C GLY A 25 3.65 16.64 20.62
N GLY A 26 3.09 17.32 19.61
CA GLY A 26 3.83 17.96 18.51
C GLY A 26 4.05 17.05 17.30
N THR A 27 4.59 17.61 16.21
CA THR A 27 4.94 16.87 14.99
C THR A 27 6.45 16.75 14.84
N VAL A 28 6.93 15.61 14.35
CA VAL A 28 8.36 15.40 14.07
C VAL A 28 8.65 15.92 12.67
N MET A 29 9.61 16.83 12.54
CA MET A 29 9.98 17.43 11.26
C MET A 29 11.43 17.08 10.90
N LYS A 30 11.70 16.80 9.63
CA LYS A 30 13.06 16.75 9.07
C LYS A 30 13.10 17.60 7.81
N ASP A 31 14.04 18.55 7.78
CA ASP A 31 14.24 19.45 6.64
C ASP A 31 12.95 20.18 6.20
N GLY A 32 12.10 20.54 7.17
CA GLY A 32 10.82 21.23 6.94
C GLY A 32 9.66 20.34 6.50
N GLN A 33 9.86 19.01 6.42
CA GLN A 33 8.80 18.05 6.12
C GLN A 33 8.43 17.25 7.38
N GLU A 34 7.13 17.03 7.57
CA GLU A 34 6.62 16.18 8.65
C GLU A 34 6.99 14.71 8.41
N ILE A 35 7.62 14.09 9.41
CA ILE A 35 7.88 12.65 9.48
C ILE A 35 6.73 12.02 10.27
N SER A 36 5.93 11.21 9.57
CA SER A 36 5.02 10.27 10.22
C SER A 36 5.82 9.13 10.83
N LEU A 37 5.89 9.08 12.17
CA LEU A 37 6.48 7.97 12.93
C LEU A 37 5.41 6.86 13.02
N GLY A 38 5.13 6.21 11.90
CA GLY A 38 4.01 5.28 11.67
C GLY A 38 3.92 4.09 12.63
N GLY A 39 3.45 4.35 13.85
CA GLY A 39 3.05 3.34 14.83
C GLY A 39 1.55 3.31 15.00
N GLY A 40 0.81 3.04 13.93
CA GLY A 40 -0.64 2.89 13.98
C GLY A 40 -1.17 2.21 12.72
N ASN A 41 -2.15 1.31 12.89
CA ASN A 41 -2.88 0.72 11.77
C ASN A 41 -3.49 1.86 10.93
N GLN A 42 -2.90 2.15 9.77
CA GLN A 42 -3.42 3.13 8.83
C GLN A 42 -4.61 2.53 8.10
N THR A 43 -5.80 2.70 8.69
CA THR A 43 -7.07 2.35 8.06
C THR A 43 -7.66 3.50 7.24
N GLU A 44 -7.05 4.70 7.29
CA GLU A 44 -7.48 5.89 6.52
C GLU A 44 -6.29 6.53 5.79
N MET A 45 -6.56 7.15 4.63
CA MET A 45 -5.57 7.93 3.87
C MET A 45 -5.12 9.13 4.69
N GLY A 46 -4.03 8.94 5.44
CA GLY A 46 -3.42 9.97 6.28
C GLY A 46 -2.32 10.75 5.56
N ALA A 47 -1.83 11.80 6.22
CA ALA A 47 -0.61 12.47 5.81
C ALA A 47 0.53 11.44 5.67
N GLY A 48 1.08 11.30 4.47
CA GLY A 48 2.08 10.29 4.11
C GLY A 48 1.58 9.16 3.20
N SER A 49 0.29 9.10 2.88
CA SER A 49 -0.21 8.19 1.83
C SER A 49 0.37 8.54 0.46
N VAL A 50 0.82 7.52 -0.27
CA VAL A 50 1.31 7.65 -1.65
C VAL A 50 0.13 7.55 -2.61
N THR A 51 -0.18 8.64 -3.31
CA THR A 51 -1.18 8.63 -4.38
C THR A 51 -0.56 8.17 -5.70
N HIS A 52 -1.37 7.77 -6.68
CA HIS A 52 -0.83 7.26 -7.94
C HIS A 52 -0.06 8.32 -8.74
N GLU A 53 -0.35 9.60 -8.53
CA GLU A 53 0.36 10.73 -9.15
C GLU A 53 1.79 10.89 -8.62
N MET A 54 2.07 10.38 -7.42
CA MET A 54 3.40 10.40 -6.82
C MET A 54 4.29 9.26 -7.35
N LEU A 55 3.73 8.34 -8.15
CA LEU A 55 4.44 7.21 -8.72
C LEU A 55 4.96 7.57 -10.11
N GLN A 56 6.26 7.34 -10.33
CA GLN A 56 6.81 7.39 -11.69
C GLN A 56 6.22 6.26 -12.56
N ASP A 57 6.20 6.49 -13.86
CA ASP A 57 5.78 5.48 -14.83
C ASP A 57 6.51 4.15 -14.62
N LYS A 58 5.73 3.06 -14.49
CA LYS A 58 6.24 1.69 -14.31
C LYS A 58 7.08 1.49 -13.04
N SER A 59 6.92 2.34 -12.03
CA SER A 59 7.65 2.25 -10.75
C SER A 59 7.20 1.07 -9.88
N VAL A 60 5.91 0.72 -9.91
CA VAL A 60 5.35 -0.43 -9.20
C VAL A 60 5.52 -1.70 -10.02
N ARG A 61 6.22 -2.69 -9.46
CA ARG A 61 6.50 -4.00 -10.06
C ARG A 61 5.91 -5.13 -9.22
N SER A 62 5.96 -6.35 -9.75
CA SER A 62 5.40 -7.54 -9.09
C SER A 62 6.00 -7.80 -7.71
N ASN A 63 7.30 -7.56 -7.52
CA ASN A 63 7.96 -7.71 -6.23
C ASN A 63 7.59 -6.61 -5.21
N ASN A 64 6.91 -5.53 -5.65
CA ASN A 64 6.36 -4.52 -4.76
C ASN A 64 4.96 -4.87 -4.25
N ILE A 65 4.29 -5.86 -4.84
CA ILE A 65 2.90 -6.22 -4.53
C ILE A 65 2.88 -7.57 -3.83
N GLY A 66 2.51 -7.58 -2.55
CA GLY A 66 2.34 -8.81 -1.77
C GLY A 66 1.06 -9.55 -2.13
N THR A 67 0.99 -10.82 -1.73
CA THR A 67 -0.25 -11.60 -1.83
C THR A 67 -1.37 -10.91 -1.04
N GLY A 68 -2.52 -10.72 -1.68
CA GLY A 68 -3.67 -10.02 -1.08
C GLY A 68 -3.57 -8.49 -1.07
N SER A 69 -2.48 -7.90 -1.57
CA SER A 69 -2.34 -6.43 -1.64
C SER A 69 -3.23 -5.79 -2.72
N VAL A 70 -3.55 -6.51 -3.79
CA VAL A 70 -4.45 -6.07 -4.86
C VAL A 70 -5.62 -7.05 -4.93
N MET A 71 -6.83 -6.55 -4.74
CA MET A 71 -8.08 -7.28 -4.89
C MET A 71 -8.71 -6.95 -6.24
N GLU A 72 -9.73 -7.70 -6.65
CA GLU A 72 -10.34 -7.55 -7.98
C GLU A 72 -10.94 -6.16 -8.18
N GLU A 73 -11.55 -5.58 -7.14
CA GLU A 73 -12.09 -4.23 -7.13
C GLU A 73 -11.03 -3.12 -7.26
N HIS A 74 -9.75 -3.44 -7.05
CA HIS A 74 -8.64 -2.49 -7.24
C HIS A 74 -8.18 -2.44 -8.70
N LEU A 75 -8.59 -3.38 -9.55
CA LEU A 75 -8.20 -3.42 -10.96
C LEU A 75 -9.03 -2.44 -11.79
N ASN A 76 -8.39 -1.79 -12.76
CA ASN A 76 -9.12 -0.89 -13.65
C ASN A 76 -10.05 -1.65 -14.62
N SER A 77 -11.01 -0.90 -15.18
CA SER A 77 -12.03 -1.45 -16.09
C SER A 77 -11.45 -2.10 -17.35
N ALA A 78 -10.32 -1.63 -17.84
CA ALA A 78 -9.70 -2.20 -19.05
C ALA A 78 -9.16 -3.61 -18.81
N ILE A 79 -8.61 -3.89 -17.63
CA ILE A 79 -8.15 -5.22 -17.26
C ILE A 79 -9.34 -6.14 -16.98
N THR A 80 -10.32 -5.70 -16.20
CA THR A 80 -11.49 -6.52 -15.87
C THR A 80 -12.29 -6.90 -17.14
N GLN A 81 -12.49 -5.97 -18.08
CA GLN A 81 -13.12 -6.27 -19.37
C GLN A 81 -12.37 -7.34 -20.19
N ARG A 82 -11.03 -7.29 -20.18
CA ARG A 82 -10.21 -8.30 -20.87
C ARG A 82 -10.36 -9.67 -20.23
N LEU A 83 -10.37 -9.74 -18.90
CA LEU A 83 -10.59 -10.99 -18.17
C LEU A 83 -11.98 -11.58 -18.47
N SER A 84 -13.04 -10.77 -18.38
CA SER A 84 -14.39 -11.22 -18.72
C SER A 84 -14.52 -11.69 -20.17
N SER A 85 -13.85 -11.02 -21.11
CA SER A 85 -13.80 -11.47 -22.52
C SER A 85 -13.13 -12.83 -22.66
N LEU A 86 -12.04 -13.07 -21.93
CA LEU A 86 -11.35 -14.36 -21.92
C LEU A 86 -12.23 -15.46 -21.29
N GLU A 87 -12.92 -15.18 -20.19
CA GLU A 87 -13.86 -16.11 -19.56
C GLU A 87 -14.98 -16.53 -20.49
N ASN A 88 -15.57 -15.57 -21.23
CA ASN A 88 -16.62 -15.88 -22.20
C ASN A 88 -16.10 -16.75 -23.35
N ARG A 89 -14.87 -16.50 -23.82
CA ARG A 89 -14.23 -17.32 -24.85
C ARG A 89 -13.94 -18.73 -24.36
N LEU A 90 -13.50 -18.88 -23.11
CA LEU A 90 -13.28 -20.18 -22.48
C LEU A 90 -14.59 -20.97 -22.39
N LYS A 91 -15.66 -20.35 -21.90
CA LYS A 91 -16.99 -20.96 -21.86
C LYS A 91 -17.46 -21.41 -23.24
N ALA A 92 -17.29 -20.57 -24.26
CA ALA A 92 -17.67 -20.92 -25.63
C ALA A 92 -16.86 -22.12 -26.18
N LEU A 93 -15.58 -22.21 -25.85
CA LEU A 93 -14.73 -23.35 -26.23
C LEU A 93 -15.13 -24.63 -25.49
N GLU A 94 -15.48 -24.52 -24.20
CA GLU A 94 -15.99 -25.65 -23.41
C GLU A 94 -17.33 -26.15 -23.97
N THR A 95 -18.26 -25.25 -24.30
CA THR A 95 -19.55 -25.64 -24.92
C THR A 95 -19.35 -26.27 -26.29
N ALA A 96 -18.49 -25.70 -27.13
CA ALA A 96 -18.18 -26.25 -28.47
C ALA A 96 -17.48 -27.61 -28.43
N LYS A 97 -16.74 -27.91 -27.36
CA LYS A 97 -16.11 -29.22 -27.14
C LYS A 97 -17.10 -30.29 -26.66
N THR A 98 -18.22 -29.87 -26.08
CA THR A 98 -19.21 -30.77 -25.44
C THR A 98 -20.41 -31.06 -26.33
N GLU A 99 -20.62 -30.31 -27.42
CA GLU A 99 -21.58 -30.66 -28.48
C GLU A 99 -21.07 -31.91 -29.23
N PRO A 100 -21.75 -33.07 -29.13
CA PRO A 100 -21.36 -34.24 -29.89
C PRO A 100 -21.57 -33.93 -31.37
N ALA A 101 -20.67 -34.44 -32.21
CA ALA A 101 -20.88 -34.52 -33.64
C ALA A 101 -22.19 -35.29 -33.91
N ALA A 102 -23.30 -34.57 -34.02
CA ALA A 102 -24.52 -35.07 -34.62
C ALA A 102 -24.32 -35.02 -36.14
N THR A 103 -23.58 -36.00 -36.64
CA THR A 103 -23.62 -36.37 -38.06
C THR A 103 -24.88 -37.17 -38.33
N GLU A 104 -25.64 -36.65 -39.29
CA GLU A 104 -26.71 -37.30 -40.07
C GLU A 104 -26.31 -38.66 -40.65
#